data_AF-A0A6J8B6B2-F1
#
_entry.id   AF-A0A6J8B6B2-F1
#
_cell.length_a   1.000
_cell.length_b   1.000
_cell.length_c   1.000
_cell.angle_alpha   90.00
_cell.angle_beta   90.00
_cell.angle_gamma   90.00
#
_symmetry.space_group_name_H-M   'P 1'
#
loop_
_entity.id
_entity.type
_entity.pdbx_description
1 polymer ?
#
loop_
_entity_poly.entity_id
_entity_poly.type
_entity_poly.pdbx_seq_one_letter_code
_entity_poly.pdbx_strand_id
1 'polypeptide(L)'
;MKPGISCPTGNKADVKRERIGPKTYSSHQVCLLEKTQTEVYIDFTAEYPCIKLSQRSFENCKPYFIRQVRPKDRQTCCCRYHVETKSAFKSCMNFRKKLLNENDAYDENNVHVYDYISDIVDVTLCNKEDNVHKISCHKRDCGECGINKLELLPEETDDLDTAQIVKWERLEKVDIKVKGNKTIKKLVLVKKETKAVELFSHFLELLKSFPLHQHRATWQNKQYQTLLTDLPQNHCVCTDVSIHVTIIHRHALLEYDGVESTSEFPEIITEHFFVISSDQQHDQHFVPEVLKNITEYLKSISYPVHTIHEFTDGCAAQYKSRHCFGDISRTCKDFGYCNFTRNYFETAHAKGPQDAAGGLLKRQADIAVLRRRATIQNASDLYNFAVMNMTQTKSVCKRRLFRFVETIPRDTNLSYKPVSNIRLVHQVIVRDNRDEILIRELSCFSCDKCASHIYEECENISNTGSFTKVKMINETPRVVDNNEDTNPEIEREELSDLVFSGQVIAVYTDDPDNDYYLTKVMDCPHVLGVDTTDSWGSILPTGTSVISGLSSDKCLVYIQDDESLSTGMKWEWRGDFGRILKNDGILNLKEELPCEWMLPSKVDPR
;
A
#
# COMPACT_ATOMS: atom_id res chain seq x y z
N MET A 1 22.94 2.22 -26.89
CA MET A 1 23.40 1.40 -25.74
C MET A 1 22.64 0.08 -25.73
N LYS A 2 23.28 -1.01 -25.27
CA LYS A 2 22.62 -2.31 -25.14
C LYS A 2 21.56 -2.29 -24.02
N PRO A 3 20.47 -3.06 -24.14
CA PRO A 3 19.58 -3.34 -23.02
C PRO A 3 20.39 -3.83 -21.80
N GLY A 4 20.22 -3.19 -20.64
CA GLY A 4 20.95 -3.51 -19.40
C GLY A 4 22.11 -2.59 -19.01
N ILE A 5 22.44 -1.58 -19.83
CA ILE A 5 23.38 -0.49 -19.46
C ILE A 5 22.62 0.78 -19.08
N SER A 6 21.57 1.09 -19.84
CA SER A 6 20.69 2.22 -19.60
C SER A 6 19.23 1.85 -19.87
N CYS A 7 18.29 2.39 -19.10
CA CYS A 7 16.85 2.21 -19.29
C CYS A 7 16.16 3.56 -19.56
N PRO A 8 15.13 3.62 -20.42
CA PRO A 8 14.33 4.83 -20.57
C PRO A 8 13.72 5.23 -19.22
N THR A 9 13.62 6.52 -18.95
CA THR A 9 12.78 7.01 -17.84
C THR A 9 11.34 6.53 -18.07
N GLY A 10 10.71 5.92 -17.06
CA GLY A 10 9.32 5.45 -17.15
C GLY A 10 8.30 6.57 -17.49
N ASN A 11 8.73 7.82 -17.40
CA ASN A 11 7.98 8.99 -17.82
C ASN A 11 8.28 9.34 -19.29
N LYS A 12 7.28 9.18 -20.18
CA LYS A 12 7.39 9.55 -21.61
C LYS A 12 7.61 11.05 -21.85
N ALA A 13 7.40 11.91 -20.84
CA ALA A 13 7.60 13.35 -20.93
C ALA A 13 9.05 13.79 -20.66
N ASP A 14 9.93 12.91 -20.16
CA ASP A 14 11.35 13.21 -19.96
C ASP A 14 12.09 13.11 -21.32
N VAL A 15 12.05 14.20 -22.09
CA VAL A 15 12.73 14.33 -23.38
C VAL A 15 13.81 15.39 -23.27
N LYS A 16 15.06 15.03 -23.55
CA LYS A 16 16.17 15.98 -23.58
C LYS A 16 16.40 16.46 -25.01
N ARG A 17 16.56 17.77 -25.16
CA ARG A 17 16.82 18.42 -26.45
C ARG A 17 18.26 18.93 -26.48
N GLU A 18 18.95 18.67 -27.57
CA GLU A 18 20.26 19.25 -27.87
C GLU A 18 20.15 20.07 -29.16
N ARG A 19 20.66 21.30 -29.12
CA ARG A 19 20.61 22.19 -30.27
C ARG A 19 21.68 21.77 -31.28
N ILE A 20 21.26 21.38 -32.47
CA ILE A 20 22.14 20.98 -33.58
C ILE A 20 22.29 22.09 -34.63
N GLY A 21 21.48 23.15 -34.55
CA GLY A 21 21.56 24.31 -35.44
C GLY A 21 20.64 25.46 -35.01
N PRO A 22 20.57 26.56 -35.78
CA PRO A 22 19.61 27.63 -35.55
C PRO A 22 18.16 27.11 -35.60
N LYS A 23 17.44 27.17 -34.47
CA LYS A 23 16.07 26.66 -34.30
C LYS A 23 15.88 25.14 -34.57
N THR A 24 16.95 24.37 -34.71
CA THR A 24 16.89 22.91 -34.94
C THR A 24 17.41 22.16 -33.72
N TYR A 25 16.64 21.19 -33.25
CA TYR A 25 16.94 20.42 -32.04
C TYR A 25 16.81 18.92 -32.31
N SER A 26 17.78 18.15 -31.81
CA SER A 26 17.64 16.71 -31.67
C SER A 26 16.97 16.40 -30.34
N SER A 27 15.92 15.58 -30.35
CA SER A 27 15.11 15.24 -29.17
C SER A 27 15.17 13.74 -28.92
N HIS A 28 15.60 13.34 -27.74
CA HIS A 28 15.68 11.93 -27.36
C HIS A 28 15.05 11.73 -25.97
N GLN A 29 14.39 10.58 -25.77
CA GLN A 29 13.94 10.17 -24.44
C GLN A 29 15.15 10.05 -23.51
N VAL A 30 15.01 10.55 -22.29
CA VAL A 30 16.07 10.44 -21.29
C VAL A 30 16.24 8.97 -20.93
N CYS A 31 17.49 8.51 -20.98
CA CYS A 31 17.86 7.19 -20.50
C CYS A 31 18.68 7.32 -19.22
N LEU A 32 18.32 6.54 -18.21
CA LEU A 32 19.02 6.44 -16.95
C LEU A 32 20.12 5.38 -17.04
N LEU A 33 21.35 5.76 -16.69
CA LEU A 33 22.49 4.85 -16.64
C LEU A 33 22.45 4.08 -15.30
N GLU A 34 22.26 2.76 -15.36
CA GLU A 34 22.14 1.90 -14.17
C GLU A 34 23.49 1.51 -13.58
N LYS A 35 24.55 1.53 -14.40
CA LYS A 35 25.94 1.28 -14.02
C LYS A 35 26.73 2.59 -13.92
N THR A 36 27.79 2.59 -13.13
CA THR A 36 28.78 3.68 -13.19
C THR A 36 29.47 3.67 -14.55
N GLN A 37 29.96 4.83 -15.02
CA GLN A 37 30.66 4.89 -16.31
C GLN A 37 31.93 4.01 -16.32
N THR A 38 32.59 3.88 -15.18
CA THR A 38 33.72 2.96 -14.98
C THR A 38 33.32 1.50 -15.23
N GLU A 39 32.21 1.03 -14.67
CA GLU A 39 31.72 -0.34 -14.91
C GLU A 39 31.39 -0.57 -16.38
N VAL A 40 30.78 0.41 -17.05
CA VAL A 40 30.48 0.31 -18.48
C VAL A 40 31.76 0.29 -19.31
N TYR A 41 32.79 1.05 -18.92
CA TYR A 41 34.09 1.05 -19.58
C TYR A 41 34.82 -0.29 -19.40
N ILE A 42 34.77 -0.89 -18.21
CA ILE A 42 35.33 -2.22 -17.95
C ILE A 42 34.61 -3.27 -18.80
N ASP A 43 33.28 -3.24 -18.86
CA ASP A 43 32.50 -4.14 -19.73
C ASP A 43 32.87 -3.95 -21.21
N PHE A 44 33.03 -2.69 -21.66
CA PHE A 44 33.40 -2.35 -23.03
C PHE A 44 34.78 -2.88 -23.42
N THR A 45 35.78 -2.68 -22.56
CA THR A 45 37.16 -3.16 -22.81
C THR A 45 37.26 -4.68 -22.80
N ALA A 46 36.46 -5.35 -21.95
CA ALA A 46 36.36 -6.81 -21.94
C ALA A 46 35.66 -7.36 -23.20
N GLU A 47 34.63 -6.66 -23.70
CA GLU A 47 33.85 -7.10 -24.86
C GLU A 47 34.53 -6.76 -26.20
N TYR A 48 35.27 -5.65 -26.28
CA TYR A 48 35.98 -5.20 -27.47
C TYR A 48 37.46 -4.94 -27.20
N PRO A 49 38.25 -5.98 -26.89
CA PRO A 49 39.66 -5.83 -26.51
C PRO A 49 40.55 -5.24 -27.63
N CYS A 50 40.09 -5.30 -28.88
CA CYS A 50 40.77 -4.70 -30.03
C CYS A 50 40.60 -3.18 -30.12
N ILE A 51 39.61 -2.59 -29.44
CA ILE A 51 39.37 -1.14 -29.45
C ILE A 51 40.15 -0.49 -28.30
N LYS A 52 41.26 0.19 -28.62
CA LYS A 52 42.06 0.93 -27.65
C LYS A 52 41.49 2.32 -27.43
N LEU A 53 40.63 2.46 -26.43
CA LEU A 53 40.05 3.73 -26.02
C LEU A 53 40.35 3.98 -24.55
N SER A 54 40.77 5.20 -24.18
CA SER A 54 40.97 5.55 -22.78
C SER A 54 39.62 5.74 -22.07
N GLN A 55 39.57 5.52 -20.75
CA GLN A 55 38.33 5.72 -19.97
C GLN A 55 37.77 7.13 -20.16
N ARG A 56 38.62 8.16 -20.10
CA ARG A 56 38.18 9.55 -20.26
C ARG A 56 37.59 9.83 -21.65
N SER A 57 38.19 9.24 -22.70
CA SER A 57 37.64 9.33 -24.06
C SER A 57 36.30 8.59 -24.18
N PHE A 58 36.17 7.43 -23.54
CA PHE A 58 34.92 6.67 -23.50
C PHE A 58 33.79 7.44 -22.80
N GLU A 59 34.07 8.05 -21.65
CA GLU A 59 33.11 8.86 -20.89
C GLU A 59 32.64 10.10 -21.67
N ASN A 60 33.53 10.71 -22.46
CA ASN A 60 33.19 11.82 -23.36
C ASN A 60 32.29 11.40 -24.52
N CYS A 61 32.27 10.12 -24.90
CA CYS A 61 31.36 9.59 -25.90
C CYS A 61 29.95 9.31 -25.35
N LYS A 62 29.68 9.60 -24.07
CA LYS A 62 28.36 9.43 -23.46
C LYS A 62 27.32 10.31 -24.17
N PRO A 63 26.26 9.73 -24.76
CA PRO A 63 25.20 10.50 -25.40
C PRO A 63 24.53 11.48 -24.44
N TYR A 64 24.21 12.68 -24.93
CA TYR A 64 23.69 13.78 -24.10
C TYR A 64 22.39 13.46 -23.35
N PHE A 65 21.55 12.57 -23.89
CA PHE A 65 20.28 12.14 -23.30
C PHE A 65 20.45 11.05 -22.23
N ILE A 66 21.68 10.64 -21.91
CA ILE A 66 21.96 9.64 -20.88
C ILE A 66 22.40 10.34 -19.60
N ARG A 67 21.68 10.08 -18.51
CA ARG A 67 22.00 10.63 -17.19
C ARG A 67 22.23 9.54 -16.16
N GLN A 68 23.15 9.81 -15.23
CA GLN A 68 23.32 8.96 -14.06
C GLN A 68 22.07 9.05 -13.17
N VAL A 69 21.65 7.92 -12.63
CA VAL A 69 20.55 7.86 -11.67
C VAL A 69 20.97 8.57 -10.39
N ARG A 70 20.28 9.65 -10.02
CA ARG A 70 20.43 10.25 -8.69
C ARG A 70 19.60 9.45 -7.68
N PRO A 71 19.96 9.42 -6.38
CA PRO A 71 19.14 8.78 -5.35
C PRO A 71 17.67 9.24 -5.38
N LYS A 72 17.43 10.53 -5.61
CA LYS A 72 16.07 11.10 -5.75
C LYS A 72 15.30 10.61 -6.98
N ASP A 73 15.97 10.22 -8.06
CA ASP A 73 15.32 9.70 -9.26
C ASP A 73 14.81 8.25 -9.03
N ARG A 74 15.25 7.58 -7.95
CA ARG A 74 14.75 6.27 -7.51
C ARG A 74 13.55 6.39 -6.57
N GLN A 75 13.26 7.59 -6.06
CA GLN A 75 12.14 7.88 -5.15
C GLN A 75 10.92 8.39 -5.93
N THR A 76 10.48 7.67 -6.96
CA THR A 76 9.24 8.00 -7.66
C THR A 76 8.07 7.28 -7.00
N CYS A 77 7.24 8.01 -6.25
CA CYS A 77 5.96 7.47 -5.79
C CYS A 77 5.01 7.29 -6.99
N CYS A 78 4.46 6.08 -7.14
CA CYS A 78 3.46 5.73 -8.13
C CYS A 78 2.14 5.30 -7.47
N CYS A 79 1.88 5.72 -6.22
CA CYS A 79 0.62 5.39 -5.57
C CYS A 79 -0.55 6.06 -6.31
N ARG A 80 -1.72 5.45 -6.19
CA ARG A 80 -2.97 5.95 -6.79
C ARG A 80 -3.23 7.40 -6.39
N TYR A 81 -3.17 7.69 -5.08
CA TYR A 81 -3.43 9.02 -4.53
C TYR A 81 -2.53 10.10 -5.15
N HIS A 82 -1.21 9.89 -5.18
CA HIS A 82 -0.27 10.86 -5.77
C HIS A 82 -0.43 10.99 -7.28
N VAL A 83 -0.65 9.89 -8.01
CA VAL A 83 -0.79 9.93 -9.46
C VAL A 83 -2.07 10.66 -9.85
N GLU A 84 -3.21 10.31 -9.25
CA GLU A 84 -4.49 10.98 -9.51
C GLU A 84 -4.44 12.45 -9.09
N THR A 85 -3.98 12.74 -7.87
CA THR A 85 -3.93 14.13 -7.36
C THR A 85 -3.01 15.00 -8.22
N LYS A 86 -1.84 14.48 -8.66
CA LYS A 86 -0.95 15.22 -9.57
C LYS A 86 -1.57 15.46 -10.94
N SER A 87 -2.28 14.46 -11.47
CA SER A 87 -2.97 14.57 -12.76
C SER A 87 -4.09 15.62 -12.73
N ALA A 88 -4.94 15.54 -11.70
CA ALA A 88 -6.04 16.48 -11.48
C ALA A 88 -5.51 17.89 -11.23
N PHE A 89 -4.54 18.06 -10.31
CA PHE A 89 -3.87 19.33 -10.03
C PHE A 89 -3.34 19.99 -11.30
N LYS A 90 -2.57 19.24 -12.11
CA LYS A 90 -2.00 19.79 -13.35
C LYS A 90 -3.10 20.25 -14.31
N SER A 91 -4.19 19.49 -14.43
CA SER A 91 -5.32 19.84 -15.28
C SER A 91 -6.04 21.11 -14.78
N CYS A 92 -6.29 21.21 -13.47
CA CYS A 92 -6.88 22.40 -12.83
C CYS A 92 -6.00 23.65 -13.03
N MET A 93 -4.68 23.54 -12.79
CA MET A 93 -3.77 24.68 -12.94
C MET A 93 -3.61 25.11 -14.39
N ASN A 94 -3.61 24.16 -15.34
CA ASN A 94 -3.64 24.50 -16.77
C ASN A 94 -4.93 25.22 -17.16
N PHE A 95 -6.07 24.84 -16.58
CA PHE A 95 -7.35 25.52 -16.80
C PHE A 95 -7.29 26.97 -16.30
N ARG A 96 -6.83 27.21 -15.06
CA ARG A 96 -6.64 28.58 -14.53
C ARG A 96 -5.67 29.42 -15.37
N LYS A 97 -4.54 28.84 -15.78
CA LYS A 97 -3.58 29.51 -16.69
C LYS A 97 -4.21 29.87 -18.03
N LYS A 98 -5.13 29.04 -18.55
CA LYS A 98 -5.84 29.33 -19.79
C LYS A 98 -6.78 30.53 -19.62
N LEU A 99 -7.55 30.56 -18.53
CA LEU A 99 -8.44 31.69 -18.21
C LEU A 99 -7.67 33.02 -18.11
N LEU A 100 -6.53 33.03 -17.41
CA LEU A 100 -5.64 34.18 -17.31
C LEU A 100 -5.15 34.72 -18.67
N ASN A 101 -4.95 33.84 -19.65
CA ASN A 101 -4.42 34.23 -20.96
C ASN A 101 -5.51 34.64 -21.95
N GLU A 102 -6.75 34.18 -21.76
CA GLU A 102 -7.83 34.34 -22.73
C GLU A 102 -8.90 35.35 -22.31
N ASN A 103 -8.93 35.73 -21.03
CA ASN A 103 -9.93 36.65 -20.50
C ASN A 103 -9.27 37.84 -19.81
N ASP A 104 -9.37 39.01 -20.43
CA ASP A 104 -8.82 40.28 -19.92
C ASP A 104 -9.40 40.71 -18.57
N ALA A 105 -10.51 40.09 -18.13
CA ALA A 105 -11.08 40.30 -16.80
C ALA A 105 -10.26 39.64 -15.67
N TYR A 106 -9.37 38.70 -16.00
CA TYR A 106 -8.54 37.99 -15.04
C TYR A 106 -7.09 38.46 -15.07
N ASP A 107 -6.50 38.64 -13.90
CA ASP A 107 -5.10 38.98 -13.66
C ASP A 107 -4.50 38.13 -12.52
N GLU A 108 -3.21 38.31 -12.26
CA GLU A 108 -2.50 37.55 -11.21
C GLU A 108 -3.03 37.84 -9.79
N ASN A 109 -3.82 38.91 -9.59
CA ASN A 109 -4.40 39.27 -8.30
C ASN A 109 -5.73 38.56 -8.04
N ASN A 110 -6.47 38.17 -9.08
CA ASN A 110 -7.80 37.57 -8.96
C ASN A 110 -7.88 36.10 -9.40
N VAL A 111 -6.86 35.56 -10.08
CA VAL A 111 -6.72 34.12 -10.36
C VAL A 111 -5.42 33.59 -9.79
N HIS A 112 -5.52 32.81 -8.72
CA HIS A 112 -4.36 32.13 -8.14
C HIS A 112 -4.03 30.82 -8.86
N VAL A 113 -2.84 30.78 -9.45
CA VAL A 113 -2.24 29.60 -10.06
C VAL A 113 -1.13 29.09 -9.16
N TYR A 114 -1.30 27.89 -8.63
CA TYR A 114 -0.33 27.27 -7.73
C TYR A 114 0.73 26.50 -8.52
N ASP A 115 1.97 26.56 -8.06
CA ASP A 115 3.10 25.84 -8.66
C ASP A 115 3.20 24.41 -8.13
N TYR A 116 2.84 24.21 -6.86
CA TYR A 116 2.94 22.92 -6.18
C TYR A 116 1.64 22.52 -5.48
N ILE A 117 1.40 21.20 -5.38
CA ILE A 117 0.26 20.65 -4.64
C ILE A 117 0.32 21.03 -3.15
N SER A 118 1.53 21.16 -2.61
CA SER A 118 1.75 21.63 -1.23
C SER A 118 1.13 22.99 -0.98
N ASP A 119 1.14 23.88 -1.97
CA ASP A 119 0.63 25.24 -1.81
C ASP A 119 -0.89 25.22 -1.64
N ILE A 120 -1.58 24.38 -2.41
CA ILE A 120 -3.03 24.16 -2.25
C ILE A 120 -3.33 23.46 -0.92
N VAL A 121 -2.52 22.47 -0.54
CA VAL A 121 -2.69 21.80 0.76
C VAL A 121 -2.57 22.84 1.88
N ASP A 122 -1.55 23.71 1.85
CA ASP A 122 -1.33 24.77 2.82
C ASP A 122 -2.53 25.73 2.91
N VAL A 123 -3.14 26.11 1.78
CA VAL A 123 -4.37 26.94 1.75
C VAL A 123 -5.57 26.25 2.41
N THR A 124 -5.69 24.93 2.23
CA THR A 124 -6.81 24.16 2.79
C THR A 124 -6.63 23.75 4.26
N LEU A 125 -5.48 24.05 4.87
CA LEU A 125 -5.15 23.70 6.26
C LEU A 125 -4.94 24.97 7.10
N CYS A 126 -4.94 24.83 8.43
CA CYS A 126 -4.52 25.94 9.29
C CYS A 126 -3.01 26.22 9.15
N ASN A 127 -2.58 27.42 9.54
CA ASN A 127 -1.17 27.80 9.53
C ASN A 127 -0.29 26.79 10.28
N LYS A 128 0.94 26.66 9.81
CA LYS A 128 1.94 25.78 10.40
C LYS A 128 2.41 26.32 11.75
N GLU A 129 2.54 25.43 12.72
CA GLU A 129 3.29 25.65 13.96
C GLU A 129 4.63 24.94 13.80
N ASP A 130 5.75 25.63 14.03
CA ASP A 130 7.10 25.09 13.81
C ASP A 130 7.33 24.44 12.42
N ASN A 131 6.78 25.07 11.37
CA ASN A 131 6.79 24.58 9.99
C ASN A 131 6.02 23.26 9.73
N VAL A 132 5.15 22.83 10.65
CA VAL A 132 4.33 21.62 10.50
C VAL A 132 2.86 21.93 10.75
N HIS A 133 1.95 21.34 9.97
CA HIS A 133 0.51 21.44 10.26
C HIS A 133 0.13 20.49 11.39
N LYS A 134 -0.85 20.88 12.21
CA LYS A 134 -1.43 19.99 13.21
C LYS A 134 -2.03 18.75 12.55
N ILE A 135 -1.85 17.60 13.18
CA ILE A 135 -2.41 16.33 12.70
C ILE A 135 -3.94 16.36 12.56
N SER A 136 -4.64 17.12 13.41
CA SER A 136 -6.09 17.31 13.34
C SER A 136 -6.53 18.01 12.05
N CYS A 137 -5.69 18.89 11.50
CA CYS A 137 -5.94 19.52 10.20
C CYS A 137 -5.78 18.49 9.08
N HIS A 138 -4.73 17.66 9.13
CA HIS A 138 -4.53 16.58 8.16
C HIS A 138 -5.68 15.57 8.17
N LYS A 139 -6.19 15.21 9.36
CA LYS A 139 -7.33 14.31 9.55
C LYS A 139 -8.68 14.92 9.15
N ARG A 140 -8.74 16.24 8.92
CA ARG A 140 -9.98 17.02 8.69
C ARG A 140 -10.92 17.05 9.90
N ASP A 141 -10.37 16.89 11.10
CA ASP A 141 -11.10 17.01 12.38
C ASP A 141 -11.15 18.46 12.88
N CYS A 142 -10.36 19.36 12.28
CA CYS A 142 -10.32 20.78 12.61
C CYS A 142 -11.47 21.54 11.94
N GLY A 143 -12.34 22.19 12.74
CA GLY A 143 -13.46 22.99 12.23
C GLY A 143 -13.06 24.32 11.58
N GLU A 144 -11.80 24.74 11.69
CA GLU A 144 -11.31 26.02 11.14
C GLU A 144 -10.67 25.88 9.76
N CYS A 145 -10.40 24.68 9.26
CA CYS A 145 -9.79 24.46 7.95
C CYS A 145 -10.60 23.46 7.12
N GLY A 146 -10.35 23.42 5.82
CA GLY A 146 -11.12 22.56 4.92
C GLY A 146 -10.87 22.87 3.47
N ILE A 147 -11.34 21.98 2.60
CA ILE A 147 -11.24 22.14 1.15
C ILE A 147 -12.04 23.35 0.64
N ASN A 148 -13.05 23.79 1.39
CA ASN A 148 -13.86 24.97 1.11
C ASN A 148 -13.08 26.29 1.23
N LYS A 149 -11.88 26.28 1.80
CA LYS A 149 -10.99 27.45 1.79
C LYS A 149 -10.30 27.68 0.44
N LEU A 150 -10.30 26.67 -0.43
CA LEU A 150 -9.81 26.85 -1.78
C LEU A 150 -10.84 27.65 -2.57
N GLU A 151 -10.52 28.91 -2.88
CA GLU A 151 -11.37 29.76 -3.70
C GLU A 151 -11.45 29.20 -5.13
N LEU A 152 -12.68 29.00 -5.60
CA LEU A 152 -13.00 28.56 -6.96
C LEU A 152 -13.51 29.73 -7.79
N LEU A 153 -13.16 29.73 -9.08
CA LEU A 153 -13.67 30.70 -10.05
C LEU A 153 -15.08 30.29 -10.54
N PRO A 154 -15.89 31.24 -11.04
CA PRO A 154 -17.22 30.93 -11.56
C PRO A 154 -17.21 29.80 -12.61
N GLU A 155 -16.24 29.82 -13.53
CA GLU A 155 -16.07 28.82 -14.60
C GLU A 155 -15.66 27.44 -14.07
N GLU A 156 -15.13 27.36 -12.84
CA GLU A 156 -14.77 26.11 -12.18
C GLU A 156 -15.98 25.45 -11.49
N THR A 157 -17.08 26.20 -11.36
CA THR A 157 -18.33 25.75 -10.75
C THR A 157 -19.51 25.73 -11.72
N ASP A 158 -19.30 26.16 -12.97
CA ASP A 158 -20.32 26.21 -14.01
C ASP A 158 -20.72 24.80 -14.46
N ASP A 159 -22.00 24.47 -14.26
CA ASP A 159 -22.62 23.22 -14.69
C ASP A 159 -23.67 23.42 -15.80
N LEU A 160 -23.70 24.59 -16.44
CA LEU A 160 -24.54 24.79 -17.61
C LEU A 160 -24.06 23.89 -18.77
N ASP A 161 -24.96 23.56 -19.70
CA ASP A 161 -24.59 22.77 -20.90
C ASP A 161 -23.62 23.50 -21.82
N THR A 162 -23.51 24.82 -21.66
CA THR A 162 -22.54 25.69 -22.33
C THR A 162 -21.17 25.74 -21.66
N ALA A 163 -21.00 25.09 -20.50
CA ALA A 163 -19.77 25.12 -19.74
C ALA A 163 -18.59 24.51 -20.53
N GLN A 164 -17.39 25.01 -20.26
CA GLN A 164 -16.21 24.60 -21.00
C GLN A 164 -15.85 23.12 -20.73
N ILE A 165 -15.68 22.37 -21.82
CA ILE A 165 -15.18 20.99 -21.76
C ILE A 165 -13.65 21.01 -21.59
N VAL A 166 -13.17 20.23 -20.63
CA VAL A 166 -11.76 20.05 -20.31
C VAL A 166 -11.33 18.60 -20.51
N LYS A 167 -10.09 18.41 -20.97
CA LYS A 167 -9.47 17.09 -21.12
C LYS A 167 -8.55 16.83 -19.95
N TRP A 168 -8.77 15.73 -19.23
CA TRP A 168 -7.99 15.37 -18.04
C TRP A 168 -7.91 13.85 -17.89
N GLU A 169 -7.21 13.37 -16.87
CA GLU A 169 -6.93 11.94 -16.69
C GLU A 169 -7.16 11.49 -15.24
N ARG A 170 -7.81 10.33 -15.06
CA ARG A 170 -8.01 9.65 -13.74
C ARG A 170 -7.82 8.15 -13.86
N LEU A 171 -7.43 7.48 -12.78
CA LEU A 171 -7.30 6.02 -12.81
C LEU A 171 -8.69 5.37 -12.71
N GLU A 172 -8.94 4.41 -13.60
CA GLU A 172 -10.14 3.58 -13.59
C GLU A 172 -9.79 2.12 -13.83
N LYS A 173 -10.59 1.22 -13.26
CA LYS A 173 -10.50 -0.21 -13.55
C LYS A 173 -11.18 -0.44 -14.90
N VAL A 174 -10.40 -0.87 -15.90
CA VAL A 174 -10.88 -1.17 -17.25
C VAL A 174 -10.73 -2.66 -17.52
N ASP A 175 -11.73 -3.24 -18.17
CA ASP A 175 -11.70 -4.64 -18.61
C ASP A 175 -10.86 -4.78 -19.89
N ILE A 176 -9.76 -5.53 -19.80
CA ILE A 176 -8.90 -5.84 -20.94
C ILE A 176 -9.16 -7.30 -21.34
N LYS A 177 -9.55 -7.51 -22.60
CA LYS A 177 -9.66 -8.84 -23.19
C LYS A 177 -8.26 -9.41 -23.44
N VAL A 178 -7.95 -10.53 -22.82
CA VAL A 178 -6.72 -11.30 -23.05
C VAL A 178 -7.04 -12.48 -23.98
N LYS A 179 -6.03 -13.01 -24.69
CA LYS A 179 -6.19 -14.19 -25.57
C LYS A 179 -6.95 -15.30 -24.82
N GLY A 180 -8.04 -15.79 -25.41
CA GLY A 180 -8.86 -16.88 -24.86
C GLY A 180 -10.12 -16.45 -24.10
N ASN A 181 -10.80 -15.36 -24.49
CA ASN A 181 -12.06 -14.85 -23.89
C ASN A 181 -12.01 -14.49 -22.39
N LYS A 182 -10.85 -14.52 -21.74
CA LYS A 182 -10.70 -14.04 -20.36
C LYS A 182 -10.58 -12.52 -20.32
N THR A 183 -11.41 -11.87 -19.50
CA THR A 183 -11.31 -10.44 -19.19
C THR A 183 -10.53 -10.24 -17.90
N ILE A 184 -9.54 -9.35 -17.92
CA ILE A 184 -8.79 -8.96 -16.72
C ILE A 184 -9.05 -7.48 -16.45
N LYS A 185 -9.49 -7.16 -15.23
CA LYS A 185 -9.60 -5.79 -14.74
C LYS A 185 -8.21 -5.23 -14.49
N LYS A 186 -7.85 -4.15 -15.19
CA LYS A 186 -6.60 -3.44 -14.99
C LYS A 186 -6.88 -1.99 -14.62
N LEU A 187 -6.20 -1.51 -13.58
CA LEU A 187 -6.21 -0.09 -13.24
C LEU A 187 -5.36 0.66 -14.28
N VAL A 188 -5.96 1.58 -15.01
CA VAL A 188 -5.30 2.36 -16.08
C VAL A 188 -5.69 3.82 -15.97
N LEU A 189 -4.78 4.70 -16.41
CA LEU A 189 -5.03 6.13 -16.46
C LEU A 189 -5.87 6.43 -17.71
N VAL A 190 -7.14 6.77 -17.51
CA VAL A 190 -8.13 7.00 -18.57
C VAL A 190 -8.27 8.48 -18.84
N LYS A 191 -8.26 8.85 -20.12
CA LYS A 191 -8.57 10.21 -20.57
C LYS A 191 -10.07 10.47 -20.48
N LYS A 192 -10.42 11.61 -19.89
CA LYS A 192 -11.78 12.11 -19.71
C LYS A 192 -11.92 13.43 -20.45
N GLU A 193 -13.09 13.63 -21.04
CA GLU A 193 -13.52 14.90 -21.61
C GLU A 193 -14.84 15.23 -20.91
N THR A 194 -14.80 16.17 -19.97
CA THR A 194 -15.93 16.51 -19.07
C THR A 194 -16.04 18.02 -18.91
N LYS A 195 -17.08 18.50 -18.24
CA LYS A 195 -17.14 19.91 -17.80
C LYS A 195 -16.03 20.20 -16.78
N ALA A 196 -15.62 21.46 -16.65
CA ALA A 196 -14.63 21.90 -15.66
C ALA A 196 -15.08 21.59 -14.22
N VAL A 197 -16.37 21.78 -13.90
CA VAL A 197 -16.94 21.47 -12.58
C VAL A 197 -16.68 20.04 -12.12
N GLU A 198 -16.72 19.06 -13.02
CA GLU A 198 -16.44 17.66 -12.67
C GLU A 198 -14.96 17.43 -12.31
N LEU A 199 -14.05 18.08 -13.04
CA LEU A 199 -12.61 18.01 -12.75
C LEU A 199 -12.31 18.62 -11.37
N PHE A 200 -12.83 19.82 -11.09
CA PHE A 200 -12.60 20.50 -9.81
C PHE A 200 -13.27 19.78 -8.63
N SER A 201 -14.49 19.27 -8.82
CA SER A 201 -15.16 18.45 -7.82
C SER A 201 -14.37 17.19 -7.49
N HIS A 202 -13.84 16.51 -8.52
CA HIS A 202 -12.97 15.36 -8.30
C HIS A 202 -11.67 15.73 -7.60
N PHE A 203 -11.05 16.86 -7.97
CA PHE A 203 -9.83 17.33 -7.32
C PHE A 203 -10.05 17.67 -5.84
N LEU A 204 -11.15 18.36 -5.51
CA LEU A 204 -11.54 18.65 -4.13
C LEU A 204 -11.77 17.37 -3.31
N GLU A 205 -12.37 16.35 -3.92
CA GLU A 205 -12.55 15.04 -3.27
C GLU A 205 -11.21 14.39 -2.92
N LEU A 206 -10.24 14.42 -3.84
CA LEU A 206 -8.89 13.94 -3.58
C LEU A 206 -8.21 14.71 -2.43
N LEU A 207 -8.40 16.03 -2.36
CA LEU A 207 -7.84 16.88 -1.30
C LEU A 207 -8.41 16.61 0.09
N LYS A 208 -9.53 15.90 0.24
CA LYS A 208 -10.05 15.50 1.56
C LYS A 208 -9.09 14.54 2.27
N SER A 209 -8.60 13.52 1.55
CA SER A 209 -7.76 12.46 2.12
C SER A 209 -6.26 12.60 1.82
N PHE A 210 -5.90 13.34 0.77
CA PHE A 210 -4.52 13.49 0.32
C PHE A 210 -3.56 14.02 1.40
N PRO A 211 -3.89 15.07 2.19
CA PRO A 211 -2.97 15.61 3.19
C PRO A 211 -2.58 14.57 4.25
N LEU A 212 -3.54 13.79 4.75
CA LEU A 212 -3.27 12.74 5.73
C LEU A 212 -2.41 11.63 5.12
N HIS A 213 -2.72 11.18 3.91
CA HIS A 213 -1.95 10.16 3.22
C HIS A 213 -0.49 10.60 3.00
N GLN A 214 -0.27 11.83 2.54
CA GLN A 214 1.07 12.41 2.37
C GLN A 214 1.80 12.51 3.72
N HIS A 215 1.11 12.96 4.78
CA HIS A 215 1.69 13.06 6.12
C HIS A 215 2.15 11.69 6.61
N ARG A 216 1.29 10.67 6.57
CA ARG A 216 1.61 9.30 7.00
C ARG A 216 2.76 8.70 6.22
N ALA A 217 2.77 8.85 4.89
CA ALA A 217 3.86 8.38 4.03
C ALA A 217 5.20 9.03 4.41
N THR A 218 5.20 10.35 4.60
CA THR A 218 6.40 11.11 4.95
C THR A 218 6.90 10.75 6.35
N TRP A 219 5.97 10.68 7.31
CA TRP A 219 6.26 10.32 8.69
C TRP A 219 6.85 8.92 8.78
N GLN A 220 6.20 7.91 8.21
CA GLN A 220 6.68 6.54 8.31
C GLN A 220 8.04 6.33 7.65
N ASN A 221 8.26 6.94 6.48
CA ASN A 221 9.57 6.89 5.85
C ASN A 221 10.63 7.62 6.70
N LYS A 222 10.29 8.75 7.33
CA LYS A 222 11.20 9.45 8.25
C LYS A 222 11.56 8.54 9.43
N GLN A 223 10.59 7.89 10.07
CA GLN A 223 10.85 7.01 11.20
C GLN A 223 11.71 5.80 10.81
N TYR A 224 11.50 5.22 9.63
CA TYR A 224 12.36 4.18 9.07
C TYR A 224 13.81 4.67 8.89
N GLN A 225 14.00 5.84 8.27
CA GLN A 225 15.34 6.41 8.06
C GLN A 225 16.03 6.78 9.38
N THR A 226 15.29 7.31 10.35
CA THR A 226 15.82 7.61 11.69
C THR A 226 16.35 6.34 12.35
N LEU A 227 15.55 5.25 12.35
CA LEU A 227 15.98 3.98 12.93
C LEU A 227 17.21 3.37 12.22
N LEU A 228 17.31 3.52 10.89
CA LEU A 228 18.50 3.04 10.17
C LEU A 228 19.75 3.88 10.43
N THR A 229 19.57 5.17 10.71
CA THR A 229 20.69 6.10 10.97
C THR A 229 21.24 5.88 12.37
N ASP A 230 20.36 5.62 13.33
CA ASP A 230 20.69 5.40 14.75
C ASP A 230 20.11 4.06 15.20
N LEU A 231 20.63 2.98 14.60
CA LEU A 231 20.24 1.63 14.97
C LEU A 231 20.90 1.29 16.31
N PRO A 232 20.14 0.89 17.36
CA PRO A 232 20.77 0.49 18.61
C PRO A 232 21.53 -0.83 18.47
N GLN A 233 22.56 -0.99 19.30
CA GLN A 233 23.29 -2.26 19.39
C GLN A 233 22.35 -3.42 19.71
N ASN A 234 22.66 -4.60 19.18
CA ASN A 234 21.84 -5.82 19.31
C ASN A 234 20.44 -5.73 18.66
N HIS A 235 20.13 -4.66 17.91
CA HIS A 235 18.91 -4.57 17.12
C HIS A 235 19.17 -4.98 15.67
N CYS A 236 18.13 -5.39 14.97
CA CYS A 236 18.18 -5.70 13.55
C CYS A 236 16.91 -5.21 12.87
N VAL A 237 17.06 -4.58 11.70
CA VAL A 237 15.93 -4.12 10.88
C VAL A 237 15.75 -5.06 9.70
N CYS A 238 14.54 -5.58 9.53
CA CYS A 238 14.12 -6.39 8.38
C CYS A 238 13.12 -5.58 7.55
N THR A 239 13.38 -5.41 6.26
CA THR A 239 12.45 -4.72 5.34
C THR A 239 11.84 -5.72 4.36
N ASP A 240 10.54 -5.97 4.53
CA ASP A 240 9.79 -7.10 3.99
C ASP A 240 8.59 -6.63 3.17
N VAL A 241 8.87 -6.10 1.98
CA VAL A 241 7.84 -5.57 1.04
C VAL A 241 7.59 -6.54 -0.11
N SER A 242 8.56 -7.41 -0.39
CA SER A 242 8.35 -8.59 -1.21
C SER A 242 8.56 -9.80 -0.32
N ILE A 243 7.58 -10.69 -0.26
CA ILE A 243 7.62 -11.84 0.65
C ILE A 243 8.84 -12.78 0.45
N HIS A 244 9.48 -12.71 -0.72
CA HIS A 244 10.67 -13.50 -1.04
C HIS A 244 12.00 -12.77 -0.81
N VAL A 245 11.97 -11.46 -0.52
CA VAL A 245 13.18 -10.64 -0.46
C VAL A 245 13.11 -9.72 0.75
N THR A 246 13.96 -10.01 1.73
CA THR A 246 14.15 -9.20 2.93
C THR A 246 15.47 -8.45 2.82
N ILE A 247 15.45 -7.15 3.15
CA ILE A 247 16.68 -6.39 3.37
C ILE A 247 16.96 -6.39 4.86
N ILE A 248 18.12 -6.91 5.25
CA ILE A 248 18.56 -6.98 6.64
C ILE A 248 19.58 -5.87 6.89
N HIS A 249 19.35 -5.09 7.92
CA HIS A 249 20.31 -4.12 8.46
C HIS A 249 20.66 -4.49 9.89
N ARG A 250 21.95 -4.68 10.16
CA ARG A 250 22.47 -5.06 11.48
C ARG A 250 23.85 -4.48 11.69
N HIS A 251 24.29 -4.43 12.94
CA HIS A 251 25.67 -4.08 13.25
C HIS A 251 26.66 -5.13 12.71
N ALA A 252 27.84 -4.68 12.31
CA ALA A 252 28.94 -5.53 11.89
C ALA A 252 29.48 -6.35 13.06
N LEU A 253 29.82 -7.61 12.78
CA LEU A 253 30.49 -8.50 13.73
C LEU A 253 31.94 -8.71 13.28
N LEU A 254 32.91 -8.54 14.19
CA LEU A 254 34.33 -8.67 13.84
C LEU A 254 34.66 -10.03 13.19
N GLU A 255 34.19 -11.13 13.81
CA GLU A 255 34.49 -12.49 13.36
C GLU A 255 33.86 -12.84 12.00
N TYR A 256 32.75 -12.20 11.65
CA TYR A 256 31.98 -12.53 10.45
C TYR A 256 32.16 -11.53 9.30
N ASP A 257 32.25 -10.24 9.63
CA ASP A 257 32.32 -9.13 8.69
C ASP A 257 33.73 -8.56 8.51
N GLY A 258 34.66 -8.91 9.43
CA GLY A 258 36.03 -8.41 9.49
C GLY A 258 36.15 -6.99 10.08
N VAL A 259 35.04 -6.44 10.58
CA VAL A 259 34.95 -5.10 11.18
C VAL A 259 34.04 -5.19 12.39
N GLU A 260 34.47 -4.61 13.50
CA GLU A 260 33.66 -4.50 14.71
C GLU A 260 32.82 -3.23 14.66
N SER A 261 31.55 -3.33 15.04
CA SER A 261 30.70 -2.17 15.25
C SER A 261 30.57 -1.87 16.74
N THR A 262 30.86 -0.64 17.15
CA THR A 262 30.70 -0.18 18.53
C THR A 262 29.62 0.91 18.62
N SER A 263 29.29 1.38 19.82
CA SER A 263 28.38 2.52 20.00
C SER A 263 29.00 3.85 19.53
N GLU A 264 30.32 3.99 19.62
CA GLU A 264 31.05 5.18 19.18
C GLU A 264 31.29 5.19 17.66
N PHE A 265 31.52 4.00 17.09
CA PHE A 265 31.75 3.80 15.67
C PHE A 265 30.78 2.73 15.13
N PRO A 266 29.51 3.09 14.90
CA PRO A 266 28.52 2.16 14.39
C PRO A 266 28.81 1.83 12.92
N GLU A 267 28.99 0.55 12.64
CA GLU A 267 29.19 0.01 11.30
C GLU A 267 28.00 -0.88 10.94
N ILE A 268 27.11 -0.37 10.08
CA ILE A 268 25.88 -1.07 9.68
C ILE A 268 26.12 -1.88 8.41
N ILE A 269 25.91 -3.18 8.50
CA ILE A 269 25.94 -4.11 7.37
C ILE A 269 24.53 -4.23 6.78
N THR A 270 24.44 -4.03 5.46
CA THR A 270 23.21 -4.28 4.69
C THR A 270 23.35 -5.56 3.87
N GLU A 271 22.39 -6.47 4.04
CA GLU A 271 22.37 -7.78 3.40
C GLU A 271 21.04 -7.99 2.66
N HIS A 272 21.07 -8.72 1.55
CA HIS A 272 19.84 -9.10 0.85
C HIS A 272 19.58 -10.57 1.10
N PHE A 273 18.46 -10.88 1.73
CA PHE A 273 18.06 -12.23 2.08
C PHE A 273 16.91 -12.67 1.19
N PHE A 274 17.10 -13.79 0.50
CA PHE A 274 16.15 -14.33 -0.46
C PHE A 274 15.62 -15.67 0.02
N VAL A 275 14.30 -15.80 0.08
CA VAL A 275 13.61 -17.08 0.32
C VAL A 275 12.96 -17.52 -0.99
N ILE A 276 13.52 -18.56 -1.60
CA ILE A 276 13.03 -19.17 -2.83
C ILE A 276 12.25 -20.43 -2.42
N SER A 277 11.01 -20.55 -2.88
CA SER A 277 10.14 -21.65 -2.50
C SER A 277 9.41 -22.25 -3.69
N SER A 278 9.10 -23.55 -3.57
CA SER A 278 8.19 -24.25 -4.47
C SER A 278 6.71 -23.92 -4.19
N ASP A 279 6.40 -23.41 -2.99
CA ASP A 279 5.05 -22.97 -2.62
C ASP A 279 4.67 -21.70 -3.39
N GLN A 280 3.47 -21.71 -4.00
CA GLN A 280 2.96 -20.59 -4.82
C GLN A 280 1.79 -19.84 -4.17
N GLN A 281 1.38 -20.21 -2.96
CA GLN A 281 0.20 -19.60 -2.32
C GLN A 281 0.56 -18.22 -1.75
N HIS A 282 1.79 -18.05 -1.25
CA HIS A 282 2.33 -16.76 -0.76
C HIS A 282 1.39 -16.01 0.18
N ASP A 283 0.80 -16.76 1.11
CA ASP A 283 -0.17 -16.32 2.11
C ASP A 283 0.52 -15.93 3.44
N GLN A 284 -0.29 -15.62 4.44
CA GLN A 284 0.16 -15.25 5.78
C GLN A 284 1.09 -16.29 6.44
N HIS A 285 0.99 -17.57 6.08
CA HIS A 285 1.82 -18.65 6.63
C HIS A 285 3.27 -18.60 6.14
N PHE A 286 3.50 -17.96 5.00
CA PHE A 286 4.85 -17.82 4.45
C PHE A 286 5.68 -16.82 5.27
N VAL A 287 5.07 -15.80 5.86
CA VAL A 287 5.74 -14.77 6.66
C VAL A 287 6.50 -15.33 7.87
N PRO A 288 5.90 -16.13 8.77
CA PRO A 288 6.64 -16.72 9.90
C PRO A 288 7.75 -17.66 9.44
N GLU A 289 7.60 -18.36 8.31
CA GLU A 289 8.67 -19.23 7.77
C GLU A 289 9.86 -18.41 7.26
N VAL A 290 9.62 -17.26 6.62
CA VAL A 290 10.69 -16.31 6.26
C VAL A 290 11.40 -15.81 7.51
N LEU A 291 10.65 -15.38 8.52
CA LEU A 291 11.22 -14.89 9.77
C LEU A 291 12.03 -15.95 10.50
N LYS A 292 11.57 -17.21 10.50
CA LYS A 292 12.33 -18.36 11.01
C LYS A 292 13.68 -18.51 10.32
N ASN A 293 13.70 -18.49 8.98
CA ASN A 293 14.93 -18.60 8.19
C ASN A 293 15.92 -17.45 8.47
N ILE A 294 15.40 -16.22 8.66
CA ILE A 294 16.21 -15.06 9.08
C ILE A 294 16.77 -15.28 10.49
N THR A 295 15.94 -15.74 11.43
CA THR A 295 16.34 -16.04 12.81
C THR A 295 17.47 -17.07 12.86
N GLU A 296 17.32 -18.17 12.13
CA GLU A 296 18.33 -19.22 12.02
C GLU A 296 19.63 -18.70 11.42
N TYR A 297 19.54 -17.84 10.40
CA TYR A 297 20.72 -17.17 9.84
C TYR A 297 21.42 -16.27 10.87
N LEU A 298 20.70 -15.38 11.55
CA LEU A 298 21.29 -14.49 12.57
C LEU A 298 21.96 -15.30 13.69
N LYS A 299 21.34 -16.41 14.12
CA LYS A 299 21.93 -17.36 15.09
C LYS A 299 23.19 -18.03 14.54
N SER A 300 23.20 -18.42 13.27
CA SER A 300 24.35 -19.11 12.64
C SER A 300 25.61 -18.25 12.56
N ILE A 301 25.46 -16.93 12.56
CA ILE A 301 26.57 -15.97 12.58
C ILE A 301 26.83 -15.41 13.99
N SER A 302 26.19 -15.99 15.01
CA SER A 302 26.28 -15.57 16.41
C SER A 302 25.90 -14.09 16.63
N TYR A 303 24.95 -13.56 15.84
CA TYR A 303 24.46 -12.20 16.05
C TYR A 303 23.55 -12.13 17.28
N PRO A 304 23.87 -11.30 18.30
CA PRO A 304 23.13 -11.24 19.57
C PRO A 304 21.84 -10.41 19.42
N VAL A 305 20.89 -10.88 18.62
CA VAL A 305 19.65 -10.13 18.38
C VAL A 305 18.74 -10.11 19.61
N HIS A 306 18.58 -8.91 20.18
CA HIS A 306 17.64 -8.62 21.26
C HIS A 306 16.30 -8.14 20.70
N THR A 307 16.33 -7.29 19.67
CA THR A 307 15.15 -6.64 19.10
C THR A 307 15.14 -6.72 17.57
N ILE A 308 14.00 -7.14 17.01
CA ILE A 308 13.73 -7.09 15.57
C ILE A 308 12.76 -5.94 15.28
N HIS A 309 13.10 -5.13 14.29
CA HIS A 309 12.23 -4.14 13.68
C HIS A 309 11.88 -4.55 12.27
N GLU A 310 10.68 -5.04 12.06
CA GLU A 310 10.17 -5.37 10.74
C GLU A 310 9.47 -4.16 10.12
N PHE A 311 9.75 -3.85 8.87
CA PHE A 311 9.09 -2.81 8.07
C PHE A 311 8.50 -3.42 6.79
N THR A 312 7.20 -3.28 6.58
CA THR A 312 6.48 -3.93 5.48
C THR A 312 5.43 -3.01 4.85
N ASP A 313 4.92 -3.38 3.67
CA ASP A 313 3.87 -2.65 2.94
C ASP A 313 2.46 -2.90 3.48
N GLY A 314 2.31 -3.83 4.41
CA GLY A 314 1.03 -4.14 5.04
C GLY A 314 0.04 -4.83 4.11
N CYS A 315 0.53 -5.61 3.14
CA CYS A 315 -0.30 -6.49 2.32
C CYS A 315 -1.26 -7.30 3.20
N ALA A 316 -2.56 -7.20 2.94
CA ALA A 316 -3.60 -7.80 3.79
C ALA A 316 -3.49 -9.32 3.89
N ALA A 317 -3.14 -9.98 2.79
CA ALA A 317 -3.03 -11.43 2.71
C ALA A 317 -1.78 -12.00 3.39
N GLN A 318 -0.81 -11.14 3.74
CA GLN A 318 0.54 -11.56 4.16
C GLN A 318 0.94 -10.99 5.51
N TYR A 319 0.76 -9.67 5.71
CA TYR A 319 1.33 -8.96 6.85
C TYR A 319 0.30 -8.29 7.75
N LYS A 320 -0.89 -7.94 7.23
CA LYS A 320 -1.85 -7.07 7.93
C LYS A 320 -3.27 -7.65 7.97
N SER A 321 -3.40 -8.81 8.63
CA SER A 321 -4.65 -9.50 8.96
C SER A 321 -4.78 -9.78 10.46
N ARG A 322 -5.97 -10.21 10.90
CA ARG A 322 -6.22 -10.67 12.28
C ARG A 322 -5.27 -11.82 12.69
N HIS A 323 -5.04 -12.77 11.77
CA HIS A 323 -4.16 -13.91 12.03
C HIS A 323 -2.69 -13.49 12.04
N CYS A 324 -2.28 -12.58 11.15
CA CYS A 324 -0.93 -12.02 11.20
C CYS A 324 -0.63 -11.38 12.56
N PHE A 325 -1.60 -10.66 13.14
CA PHE A 325 -1.44 -10.05 14.46
C PHE A 325 -1.35 -11.10 15.59
N GLY A 326 -2.07 -12.21 15.44
CA GLY A 326 -1.96 -13.37 16.32
C GLY A 326 -0.61 -14.07 16.23
N ASP A 327 -0.04 -14.21 15.03
CA ASP A 327 1.30 -14.76 14.85
C ASP A 327 2.39 -13.81 15.37
N ILE A 328 2.22 -12.50 15.16
CA ILE A 328 3.09 -11.48 15.75
C ILE A 328 3.12 -11.61 17.27
N SER A 329 1.98 -11.79 17.94
CA SER A 329 1.92 -11.85 19.40
C SER A 329 2.75 -12.99 20.02
N ARG A 330 3.05 -14.04 19.24
CA ARG A 330 3.87 -15.18 19.67
C ARG A 330 5.32 -15.09 19.21
N THR A 331 5.65 -14.16 18.31
CA THR A 331 6.96 -14.06 17.65
C THR A 331 8.14 -13.96 18.63
N CYS A 332 8.01 -13.18 19.71
CA CYS A 332 9.06 -13.12 20.74
C CYS A 332 9.31 -14.49 21.40
N LYS A 333 8.23 -15.22 21.72
CA LYS A 333 8.28 -16.55 22.33
C LYS A 333 8.85 -17.59 21.37
N ASP A 334 8.39 -17.58 20.12
CA ASP A 334 8.72 -18.59 19.12
C ASP A 334 10.19 -18.50 18.67
N PHE A 335 10.75 -17.29 18.61
CA PHE A 335 12.11 -17.06 18.09
C PHE A 335 13.15 -16.69 19.16
N GLY A 336 12.70 -16.32 20.35
CA GLY A 336 13.55 -15.93 21.49
C GLY A 336 13.99 -14.46 21.48
N TYR A 337 13.16 -13.57 20.95
CA TYR A 337 13.41 -12.12 20.98
C TYR A 337 12.87 -11.50 22.27
N CYS A 338 13.50 -10.44 22.76
CA CYS A 338 12.96 -9.67 23.88
C CYS A 338 11.90 -8.68 23.41
N ASN A 339 12.14 -8.03 22.27
CA ASN A 339 11.16 -7.15 21.64
C ASN A 339 11.03 -7.46 20.14
N PHE A 340 9.80 -7.38 19.64
CA PHE A 340 9.52 -7.41 18.22
C PHE A 340 8.62 -6.22 17.89
N THR A 341 8.96 -5.49 16.82
CA THR A 341 8.09 -4.43 16.30
C THR A 341 7.83 -4.67 14.82
N ARG A 342 6.55 -4.62 14.42
CA ARG A 342 6.16 -4.57 13.02
C ARG A 342 5.63 -3.20 12.69
N ASN A 343 6.26 -2.57 11.71
CA ASN A 343 5.98 -1.22 11.26
C ASN A 343 5.47 -1.29 9.83
N TYR A 344 4.42 -0.55 9.53
CA TYR A 344 3.84 -0.52 8.20
C TYR A 344 4.19 0.81 7.55
N PHE A 345 4.72 0.76 6.34
CA PHE A 345 4.72 1.93 5.47
C PHE A 345 3.28 2.33 5.13
N GLU A 346 3.09 3.60 4.78
CA GLU A 346 1.83 4.02 4.18
C GLU A 346 1.56 3.24 2.90
N THR A 347 0.29 3.02 2.58
CA THR A 347 -0.12 2.20 1.42
C THR A 347 0.62 2.66 0.14
N ALA A 348 1.23 1.69 -0.56
CA ALA A 348 2.01 1.89 -1.78
C ALA A 348 3.28 2.78 -1.66
N HIS A 349 3.76 3.04 -0.43
CA HIS A 349 4.99 3.81 -0.14
C HIS A 349 6.15 2.95 0.37
N ALA A 350 6.08 1.65 0.18
CA ALA A 350 7.09 0.71 0.64
C ALA A 350 8.15 0.35 -0.42
N LYS A 351 8.01 0.84 -1.67
CA LYS A 351 8.92 0.48 -2.78
C LYS A 351 10.36 0.86 -2.45
N GLY A 352 11.30 -0.07 -2.67
CA GLY A 352 12.64 0.07 -2.10
C GLY A 352 13.70 -0.90 -2.66
N PRO A 353 14.84 -1.04 -1.95
CA PRO A 353 15.95 -1.89 -2.37
C PRO A 353 15.57 -3.35 -2.65
N GLN A 354 14.57 -3.88 -1.97
CA GLN A 354 14.02 -5.22 -2.17
C GLN A 354 13.43 -5.43 -3.58
N ASP A 355 12.76 -4.43 -4.15
CA ASP A 355 12.26 -4.51 -5.53
C ASP A 355 13.42 -4.60 -6.52
N ALA A 356 14.48 -3.82 -6.29
CA ALA A 356 15.68 -3.84 -7.11
C ALA A 356 16.44 -5.17 -6.96
N ALA A 357 16.51 -5.72 -5.75
CA ALA A 357 17.15 -7.00 -5.45
C ALA A 357 16.41 -8.17 -6.12
N GLY A 358 15.08 -8.23 -5.98
CA GLY A 358 14.24 -9.21 -6.65
C GLY A 358 14.27 -9.07 -8.18
N GLY A 359 14.22 -7.84 -8.69
CA GLY A 359 14.36 -7.56 -10.13
C GLY A 359 15.70 -7.98 -10.70
N LEU A 360 16.80 -7.82 -9.94
CA LEU A 360 18.12 -8.27 -10.34
C LEU A 360 18.19 -9.80 -10.46
N LEU A 361 17.67 -10.54 -9.47
CA LEU A 361 17.61 -12.01 -9.51
C LEU A 361 16.87 -12.50 -10.76
N LYS A 362 15.65 -12.00 -10.97
CA LYS A 362 14.82 -12.34 -12.14
C LYS A 362 15.56 -12.06 -13.45
N ARG A 363 16.13 -10.86 -13.58
CA ARG A 363 16.88 -10.46 -14.78
C ARG A 363 18.10 -11.35 -15.05
N GLN A 364 18.87 -11.72 -14.02
CA GLN A 364 20.04 -12.58 -14.21
C GLN A 364 19.64 -14.00 -14.62
N ALA A 365 18.59 -14.55 -14.00
CA ALA A 365 18.02 -15.83 -14.39
C ALA A 365 17.52 -15.81 -15.84
N ASP A 366 16.75 -14.78 -16.23
CA ASP A 366 16.23 -14.61 -17.60
C ASP A 366 17.37 -14.54 -18.62
N ILE A 367 18.41 -13.75 -18.34
CA ILE A 367 19.58 -13.63 -19.24
C ILE A 367 20.31 -14.97 -19.37
N ALA A 368 20.47 -15.72 -18.27
CA ALA A 368 21.15 -17.01 -18.29
C ALA A 368 20.37 -18.03 -19.13
N VAL A 369 19.04 -18.07 -19.00
CA VAL A 369 18.15 -18.94 -19.79
C VAL A 369 18.17 -18.52 -21.27
N LEU A 370 17.96 -17.23 -21.57
CA LEU A 370 17.95 -16.71 -22.95
C LEU A 370 19.28 -16.96 -23.68
N ARG A 371 20.41 -16.91 -22.96
CA ARG A 371 21.74 -17.20 -23.50
C ARG A 371 22.09 -18.69 -23.50
N ARG A 372 21.17 -19.57 -23.10
CA ARG A 372 21.36 -21.03 -22.98
C ARG A 372 22.56 -21.39 -22.09
N ARG A 373 22.81 -20.59 -21.06
CA ARG A 373 23.88 -20.82 -20.06
C ARG A 373 23.37 -21.56 -18.82
N ALA A 374 22.07 -21.54 -18.57
CA ALA A 374 21.42 -22.26 -17.51
C ALA A 374 20.04 -22.74 -17.97
N THR A 375 19.59 -23.85 -17.39
CA THR A 375 18.21 -24.34 -17.51
C THR A 375 17.58 -24.19 -16.15
N ILE A 376 16.57 -23.33 -16.03
CA ILE A 376 15.85 -23.05 -14.77
C ILE A 376 14.39 -23.39 -15.01
N GLN A 377 13.90 -24.49 -14.43
CA GLN A 377 12.53 -25.00 -14.64
C GLN A 377 11.68 -24.92 -13.37
N ASN A 378 12.30 -24.89 -12.20
CA ASN A 378 11.61 -24.89 -10.91
C ASN A 378 12.35 -24.00 -9.89
N ALA A 379 11.77 -23.91 -8.68
CA ALA A 379 12.32 -23.10 -7.60
C ALA A 379 13.70 -23.59 -7.12
N SER A 380 13.94 -24.90 -7.08
CA SER A 380 15.23 -25.47 -6.71
C SER A 380 16.32 -25.10 -7.72
N ASP A 381 16.03 -25.17 -9.02
CA ASP A 381 16.96 -24.73 -10.07
C ASP A 381 17.31 -23.25 -9.92
N LEU A 382 16.31 -22.41 -9.63
CA LEU A 382 16.51 -20.97 -9.42
C LEU A 382 17.39 -20.71 -8.19
N TYR A 383 17.16 -21.43 -7.10
CA TYR A 383 17.98 -21.36 -5.89
C TYR A 383 19.43 -21.76 -6.18
N ASN A 384 19.64 -22.91 -6.81
CA ASN A 384 20.98 -23.40 -7.16
C ASN A 384 21.71 -22.41 -8.07
N PHE A 385 21.03 -21.89 -9.09
CA PHE A 385 21.56 -20.84 -9.95
C PHE A 385 21.99 -19.60 -9.15
N ALA A 386 21.15 -19.13 -8.24
CA ALA A 386 21.39 -17.92 -7.47
C ALA A 386 22.59 -18.08 -6.51
N VAL A 387 22.67 -19.21 -5.79
CA VAL A 387 23.80 -19.52 -4.90
C VAL A 387 25.12 -19.54 -5.67
N MET A 388 25.15 -20.22 -6.83
CA MET A 388 26.37 -20.37 -7.63
C MET A 388 26.85 -19.05 -8.26
N ASN A 389 25.92 -18.14 -8.61
CA ASN A 389 26.26 -17.00 -9.48
C ASN A 389 26.08 -15.62 -8.82
N MET A 390 25.36 -15.51 -7.70
CA MET A 390 24.86 -14.22 -7.21
C MET A 390 25.17 -13.90 -5.75
N THR A 391 25.78 -14.82 -5.00
CA THR A 391 26.13 -14.65 -3.57
C THR A 391 27.09 -13.48 -3.34
N GLN A 392 28.10 -13.35 -4.21
CA GLN A 392 29.08 -12.25 -4.14
C GLN A 392 28.51 -10.95 -4.73
N THR A 393 28.88 -9.82 -4.13
CA THR A 393 28.44 -8.50 -4.56
C THR A 393 29.61 -7.51 -4.60
N LYS A 394 29.54 -6.58 -5.56
CA LYS A 394 30.44 -5.42 -5.70
C LYS A 394 29.72 -4.10 -5.36
N SER A 395 28.59 -4.17 -4.66
CA SER A 395 27.60 -3.10 -4.53
C SER A 395 27.40 -2.65 -3.07
N VAL A 396 26.43 -1.74 -2.85
CA VAL A 396 26.01 -1.23 -1.53
C VAL A 396 25.60 -2.35 -0.54
N CYS A 397 25.17 -3.50 -1.06
CA CYS A 397 24.88 -4.69 -0.28
C CYS A 397 26.16 -5.51 -0.02
N LYS A 398 26.45 -5.84 1.24
CA LYS A 398 27.65 -6.62 1.61
C LYS A 398 27.60 -8.03 1.03
N ARG A 399 26.45 -8.70 1.09
CA ARG A 399 26.26 -10.07 0.61
C ARG A 399 24.79 -10.39 0.28
N ARG A 400 24.59 -11.33 -0.65
CA ARG A 400 23.27 -11.92 -0.92
C ARG A 400 23.22 -13.31 -0.32
N LEU A 401 22.14 -13.59 0.40
CA LEU A 401 21.90 -14.85 1.09
C LEU A 401 20.68 -15.48 0.45
N PHE A 402 20.78 -16.77 0.10
CA PHE A 402 19.67 -17.51 -0.48
C PHE A 402 19.29 -18.64 0.47
N ARG A 403 17.99 -18.87 0.62
CA ARG A 403 17.39 -20.02 1.31
C ARG A 403 16.37 -20.68 0.39
N PHE A 404 16.33 -22.00 0.46
CA PHE A 404 15.33 -22.80 -0.24
C PHE A 404 14.35 -23.36 0.77
N VAL A 405 13.05 -23.17 0.53
CA VAL A 405 11.97 -23.68 1.37
C VAL A 405 11.03 -24.49 0.50
N GLU A 406 10.99 -25.80 0.71
CA GLU A 406 10.20 -26.70 -0.14
C GLU A 406 8.70 -26.63 0.16
N THR A 407 8.33 -26.63 1.44
CA THR A 407 6.95 -26.63 1.92
C THR A 407 6.74 -25.61 3.04
N ILE A 408 5.55 -25.00 3.07
CA ILE A 408 5.13 -24.07 4.12
C ILE A 408 4.09 -24.79 5.00
N PRO A 409 4.36 -24.96 6.30
CA PRO A 409 3.39 -25.54 7.22
C PRO A 409 2.13 -24.68 7.33
N ARG A 410 0.95 -25.28 7.14
CA ARG A 410 -0.37 -24.64 7.30
C ARG A 410 -1.27 -25.33 8.31
N ASP A 411 -0.79 -26.41 8.92
CA ASP A 411 -1.60 -27.27 9.80
C ASP A 411 -1.72 -26.72 11.22
N THR A 412 -0.98 -25.66 11.56
CA THR A 412 -0.92 -25.07 12.91
C THR A 412 -1.93 -23.94 13.12
N ASN A 413 -3.09 -23.99 12.44
CA ASN A 413 -4.02 -22.87 12.35
C ASN A 413 -4.65 -22.49 13.69
N LEU A 414 -4.06 -21.49 14.35
CA LEU A 414 -4.76 -20.67 15.32
C LEU A 414 -5.57 -19.63 14.55
N SER A 415 -6.89 -19.78 14.54
CA SER A 415 -7.77 -18.72 14.09
C SER A 415 -7.87 -17.65 15.17
N TYR A 416 -7.96 -16.37 14.79
CA TYR A 416 -7.91 -15.23 15.70
C TYR A 416 -9.08 -14.31 15.45
N LYS A 417 -9.78 -13.86 16.48
CA LYS A 417 -10.89 -12.90 16.33
C LYS A 417 -10.46 -11.61 15.60
N PRO A 418 -11.36 -10.96 14.83
CA PRO A 418 -11.07 -9.70 14.16
C PRO A 418 -10.54 -8.61 15.11
N VAL A 419 -9.56 -7.85 14.64
CA VAL A 419 -9.02 -6.67 15.36
C VAL A 419 -9.58 -5.41 14.69
N SER A 420 -10.30 -4.60 15.45
CA SER A 420 -10.91 -3.37 14.95
C SER A 420 -9.84 -2.37 14.47
N ASN A 421 -10.17 -1.60 13.43
CA ASN A 421 -9.33 -0.53 12.88
C ASN A 421 -7.91 -0.95 12.47
N ILE A 422 -7.68 -2.23 12.16
CA ILE A 422 -6.35 -2.76 11.79
C ILE A 422 -5.67 -1.96 10.67
N ARG A 423 -6.45 -1.41 9.72
CA ARG A 423 -5.95 -0.62 8.60
C ARG A 423 -5.25 0.67 9.03
N LEU A 424 -5.68 1.29 10.13
CA LEU A 424 -5.10 2.52 10.66
C LEU A 424 -3.82 2.27 11.45
N VAL A 425 -3.59 1.04 11.90
CA VAL A 425 -2.40 0.65 12.67
C VAL A 425 -1.18 0.67 11.77
N HIS A 426 -0.15 1.44 12.12
CA HIS A 426 1.14 1.35 11.44
C HIS A 426 2.29 0.94 12.33
N GLN A 427 2.04 0.71 13.62
CA GLN A 427 3.01 0.05 14.48
C GLN A 427 2.33 -0.96 15.40
N VAL A 428 2.92 -2.15 15.45
CA VAL A 428 2.59 -3.24 16.37
C VAL A 428 3.86 -3.55 17.16
N ILE A 429 3.72 -3.69 18.46
CA ILE A 429 4.82 -3.97 19.37
C ILE A 429 4.45 -5.18 20.21
N VAL A 430 5.40 -6.08 20.34
CA VAL A 430 5.33 -7.24 21.23
C VAL A 430 6.50 -7.13 22.20
N ARG A 431 6.15 -7.15 23.49
CA ARG A 431 7.11 -7.14 24.60
C ARG A 431 6.87 -8.40 25.40
N ASP A 432 7.93 -9.15 25.67
CA ASP A 432 7.89 -10.38 26.45
C ASP A 432 6.85 -11.42 25.96
N ASN A 433 6.78 -12.57 26.64
CA ASN A 433 5.92 -13.70 26.25
C ASN A 433 4.48 -13.56 26.77
N ARG A 434 3.78 -12.45 26.51
CA ARG A 434 2.49 -12.13 27.17
C ARG A 434 1.21 -12.28 26.34
N ASP A 435 1.23 -12.88 25.15
CA ASP A 435 0.06 -13.06 24.25
C ASP A 435 -0.75 -11.77 24.01
N GLU A 436 -0.09 -10.62 24.16
CA GLU A 436 -0.65 -9.28 24.05
C GLU A 436 0.21 -8.46 23.09
N ILE A 437 -0.44 -7.61 22.32
CA ILE A 437 0.23 -6.67 21.41
C ILE A 437 -0.15 -5.24 21.77
N LEU A 438 0.76 -4.31 21.54
CA LEU A 438 0.48 -2.88 21.61
C LEU A 438 0.41 -2.35 20.17
N ILE A 439 -0.67 -1.66 19.84
CA ILE A 439 -0.88 -1.08 18.51
C ILE A 439 -1.01 0.44 18.58
N ARG A 440 -0.56 1.14 17.54
CA ARG A 440 -0.81 2.58 17.38
C ARG A 440 -0.89 3.02 15.91
N GLU A 441 -1.39 4.24 15.69
CA GLU A 441 -1.62 4.77 14.34
C GLU A 441 -0.33 4.98 13.55
N LEU A 442 0.72 5.56 14.15
CA LEU A 442 2.00 5.77 13.49
C LEU A 442 3.18 5.38 14.36
N SER A 443 4.25 4.91 13.73
CA SER A 443 5.50 4.53 14.40
C SER A 443 6.24 5.76 14.93
N CYS A 444 7.14 5.58 15.88
CA CYS A 444 8.05 6.64 16.32
C CYS A 444 9.37 6.00 16.78
N PHE A 445 10.45 6.47 16.19
CA PHE A 445 11.84 6.16 16.49
C PHE A 445 12.68 7.44 16.62
N SER A 446 12.04 8.61 16.61
CA SER A 446 12.70 9.93 16.63
C SER A 446 12.66 10.63 17.98
N CYS A 447 12.03 10.02 19.00
CA CYS A 447 12.12 10.51 20.38
C CYS A 447 12.82 9.49 21.28
N ASP A 448 13.58 9.99 22.26
CA ASP A 448 14.44 9.20 23.15
C ASP A 448 13.63 8.15 23.94
N LYS A 449 12.39 8.51 24.31
CA LYS A 449 11.46 7.63 25.02
C LYS A 449 11.13 6.38 24.20
N CYS A 450 10.78 6.55 22.92
CA CYS A 450 10.52 5.41 22.04
C CYS A 450 11.79 4.63 21.70
N ALA A 451 12.93 5.31 21.53
CA ALA A 451 14.22 4.65 21.30
C ALA A 451 14.62 3.75 22.50
N SER A 452 14.27 4.16 23.72
CA SER A 452 14.50 3.41 24.96
C SER A 452 13.37 2.42 25.30
N HIS A 453 12.47 2.12 24.36
CA HIS A 453 11.31 1.25 24.55
C HIS A 453 10.28 1.70 25.60
N ILE A 454 10.29 2.97 26.02
CA ILE A 454 9.30 3.60 26.92
C ILE A 454 8.23 4.27 26.06
N TYR A 455 7.46 3.45 25.34
CA TYR A 455 6.56 3.92 24.29
C TYR A 455 5.35 4.70 24.80
N GLU A 456 4.95 4.48 26.05
CA GLU A 456 3.86 5.15 26.74
C GLU A 456 4.13 6.65 26.96
N GLU A 457 5.40 7.04 27.02
CA GLU A 457 5.86 8.44 27.19
C GLU A 457 6.28 9.06 25.84
N CYS A 458 5.69 8.63 24.73
CA CYS A 458 6.02 9.15 23.41
C CYS A 458 5.80 10.67 23.33
N GLU A 459 6.86 11.44 23.14
CA GLU A 459 6.81 12.90 22.95
C GLU A 459 6.02 13.31 21.70
N ASN A 460 5.91 12.42 20.72
CA ASN A 460 5.20 12.64 19.46
C ASN A 460 3.75 12.10 19.49
N ILE A 461 3.14 11.96 20.67
CA ILE A 461 1.79 11.37 20.84
C ILE A 461 0.72 12.05 19.99
N SER A 462 0.86 13.35 19.74
CA SER A 462 -0.03 14.12 18.86
C SER A 462 -0.05 13.53 17.44
N ASN A 463 1.08 13.09 16.91
CA ASN A 463 1.18 12.46 15.60
C ASN A 463 0.88 10.96 15.67
N THR A 464 1.41 10.26 16.67
CA THR A 464 1.41 8.79 16.70
C THR A 464 0.11 8.18 17.21
N GLY A 465 -0.69 8.97 17.93
CA GLY A 465 -1.74 8.47 18.80
C GLY A 465 -1.17 7.75 20.03
N SER A 466 -2.07 7.42 20.95
CA SER A 466 -1.77 6.57 22.11
C SER A 466 -1.72 5.10 21.71
N PHE A 467 -1.00 4.29 22.49
CA PHE A 467 -1.04 2.85 22.32
C PHE A 467 -2.35 2.27 22.84
N THR A 468 -2.90 1.34 22.07
CA THR A 468 -3.99 0.47 22.50
C THR A 468 -3.42 -0.92 22.74
N LYS A 469 -3.64 -1.48 23.93
CA LYS A 469 -3.34 -2.88 24.20
C LYS A 469 -4.43 -3.76 23.61
N VAL A 470 -4.04 -4.76 22.83
CA VAL A 470 -4.94 -5.75 22.24
C VAL A 470 -4.50 -7.13 22.72
N LYS A 471 -5.44 -7.84 23.34
CA LYS A 471 -5.25 -9.25 23.70
C LYS A 471 -5.72 -10.09 22.53
N MET A 472 -4.86 -10.97 22.04
CA MET A 472 -5.21 -11.85 20.92
C MET A 472 -6.07 -13.01 21.44
N ILE A 473 -7.25 -13.19 20.84
CA ILE A 473 -8.21 -14.22 21.25
C ILE A 473 -8.24 -15.29 20.15
N ASN A 474 -7.88 -16.52 20.50
CA ASN A 474 -8.03 -17.67 19.62
C ASN A 474 -9.52 -17.98 19.44
N GLU A 475 -9.93 -18.24 18.21
CA GLU A 475 -11.18 -18.95 17.92
C GLU A 475 -10.89 -20.45 18.06
N THR A 476 -11.57 -21.11 19.01
CA THR A 476 -11.50 -22.57 19.12
C THR A 476 -12.03 -23.21 17.83
N PRO A 477 -11.34 -24.20 17.25
CA PRO A 477 -11.91 -25.00 16.16
C PRO A 477 -13.21 -25.64 16.66
N ARG A 478 -14.32 -25.48 15.92
CA ARG A 478 -15.51 -26.28 16.19
C ARG A 478 -15.14 -27.76 15.99
N VAL A 479 -15.40 -28.60 16.98
CA VAL A 479 -15.23 -30.05 16.85
C VAL A 479 -16.31 -30.52 15.88
N VAL A 480 -15.94 -30.72 14.62
CA VAL A 480 -16.80 -31.42 13.65
C VAL A 480 -16.65 -32.90 13.95
N ASP A 481 -17.68 -33.52 14.50
CA ASP A 481 -17.74 -34.97 14.67
C ASP A 481 -17.64 -35.62 13.28
N ASN A 482 -16.55 -36.35 13.06
CA ASN A 482 -16.31 -37.10 11.82
C ASN A 482 -17.28 -38.28 11.74
N ASN A 483 -18.45 -38.06 11.15
CA ASN A 483 -19.26 -39.11 10.54
C ASN A 483 -20.20 -38.48 9.51
N GLU A 484 -19.74 -38.41 8.26
CA GLU A 484 -20.45 -38.74 7.02
C GLU A 484 -19.79 -38.03 5.82
N ASP A 485 -19.46 -38.81 4.79
CA ASP A 485 -18.99 -38.32 3.50
C ASP A 485 -19.99 -37.29 2.93
N THR A 486 -19.57 -36.04 2.68
CA THR A 486 -19.63 -35.34 1.37
C THR A 486 -19.50 -33.80 1.51
N ASN A 487 -18.65 -33.21 0.66
CA ASN A 487 -18.53 -31.77 0.32
C ASN A 487 -17.88 -30.82 1.35
N PRO A 488 -17.00 -29.88 0.93
CA PRO A 488 -16.38 -28.91 1.83
C PRO A 488 -17.45 -27.89 2.26
N GLU A 489 -17.88 -27.97 3.51
CA GLU A 489 -18.76 -26.98 4.12
C GLU A 489 -18.00 -25.66 4.30
N ILE A 490 -18.53 -24.61 3.66
CA ILE A 490 -18.18 -23.22 3.88
C ILE A 490 -18.81 -22.84 5.22
N GLU A 491 -18.02 -22.60 6.27
CA GLU A 491 -18.52 -22.05 7.53
C GLU A 491 -19.14 -20.65 7.26
N ARG A 492 -20.39 -20.47 7.70
CA ARG A 492 -21.23 -19.29 7.46
C ARG A 492 -20.82 -18.14 8.39
N GLU A 493 -20.54 -16.96 7.84
CA GLU A 493 -20.35 -15.71 8.59
C GLU A 493 -21.74 -15.11 8.91
N GLU A 494 -21.98 -14.70 10.17
CA GLU A 494 -23.22 -14.04 10.59
C GLU A 494 -23.28 -12.61 10.01
N LEU A 495 -24.47 -12.13 9.61
CA LEU A 495 -24.61 -10.83 8.93
C LEU A 495 -24.18 -9.69 9.85
N SER A 496 -24.39 -9.85 11.16
CA SER A 496 -23.95 -8.96 12.23
C SER A 496 -22.46 -8.67 12.25
N ASP A 497 -21.60 -9.59 11.81
CA ASP A 497 -20.15 -9.41 11.77
C ASP A 497 -19.66 -8.64 10.52
N LEU A 498 -20.54 -8.49 9.52
CA LEU A 498 -20.21 -7.94 8.21
C LEU A 498 -20.74 -6.52 7.98
N VAL A 499 -21.59 -6.01 8.89
CA VAL A 499 -22.26 -4.71 8.75
C VAL A 499 -21.95 -3.75 9.89
N PHE A 500 -21.86 -2.45 9.59
CA PHE A 500 -21.74 -1.39 10.60
C PHE A 500 -22.71 -0.23 10.34
N SER A 501 -23.06 0.52 11.40
CA SER A 501 -23.94 1.69 11.30
C SER A 501 -23.42 2.71 10.28
N GLY A 502 -24.29 3.17 9.39
CA GLY A 502 -23.99 4.07 8.29
C GLY A 502 -23.56 3.38 6.98
N GLN A 503 -23.33 2.06 6.97
CA GLN A 503 -23.08 1.29 5.76
C GLN A 503 -24.35 1.13 4.94
N VAL A 504 -24.23 1.18 3.61
CA VAL A 504 -25.34 0.85 2.69
C VAL A 504 -25.16 -0.59 2.22
N ILE A 505 -26.19 -1.41 2.41
CA ILE A 505 -26.26 -2.81 2.00
C ILE A 505 -27.39 -3.01 1.00
N ALA A 506 -27.29 -4.04 0.15
CA ALA A 506 -28.36 -4.44 -0.75
C ALA A 506 -29.06 -5.66 -0.16
N VAL A 507 -30.36 -5.54 0.13
CA VAL A 507 -31.21 -6.60 0.67
C VAL A 507 -32.01 -7.18 -0.48
N TYR A 508 -31.85 -8.48 -0.73
CA TYR A 508 -32.63 -9.17 -1.76
C TYR A 508 -34.13 -9.12 -1.43
N THR A 509 -34.97 -8.97 -2.45
CA THR A 509 -36.42 -8.96 -2.31
C THR A 509 -37.06 -9.94 -3.28
N ASP A 510 -38.23 -10.45 -2.92
CA ASP A 510 -39.10 -11.26 -3.79
C ASP A 510 -40.09 -10.40 -4.59
N ASP A 511 -39.97 -9.08 -4.53
CA ASP A 511 -40.73 -8.13 -5.34
C ASP A 511 -40.45 -8.35 -6.84
N PRO A 512 -41.46 -8.65 -7.68
CA PRO A 512 -41.26 -8.89 -9.10
C PRO A 512 -40.71 -7.66 -9.86
N ASP A 513 -40.84 -6.46 -9.32
CA ASP A 513 -40.38 -5.22 -9.97
C ASP A 513 -38.96 -4.82 -9.56
N ASN A 514 -38.37 -5.44 -8.52
CA ASN A 514 -37.05 -5.08 -8.00
C ASN A 514 -36.21 -6.32 -7.61
N ASP A 515 -34.93 -6.36 -7.98
CA ASP A 515 -34.05 -7.48 -7.59
C ASP A 515 -33.53 -7.36 -6.14
N TYR A 516 -33.50 -6.13 -5.60
CA TYR A 516 -33.04 -5.81 -4.24
C TYR A 516 -33.50 -4.41 -3.84
N TYR A 517 -33.54 -4.16 -2.54
CA TYR A 517 -33.66 -2.81 -1.98
C TYR A 517 -32.32 -2.38 -1.37
N LEU A 518 -31.96 -1.11 -1.57
CA LEU A 518 -30.81 -0.52 -0.90
C LEU A 518 -31.21 -0.03 0.48
N THR A 519 -30.49 -0.50 1.49
CA THR A 519 -30.79 -0.21 2.90
C THR A 519 -29.56 0.39 3.56
N LYS A 520 -29.70 1.59 4.14
CA LYS A 520 -28.68 2.17 5.00
C LYS A 520 -28.86 1.64 6.43
N VAL A 521 -27.86 0.93 6.93
CA VAL A 521 -27.85 0.39 8.29
C VAL A 521 -27.86 1.54 9.29
N MET A 522 -28.85 1.55 10.19
CA MET A 522 -29.03 2.62 11.18
C MET A 522 -28.37 2.27 12.51
N ASP A 523 -28.64 1.07 13.03
CA ASP A 523 -28.05 0.56 14.28
C ASP A 523 -27.40 -0.81 14.10
N CYS A 524 -26.56 -1.15 15.08
CA CYS A 524 -25.99 -2.47 15.23
C CYS A 524 -27.09 -3.55 15.47
N PRO A 525 -26.78 -4.83 15.19
CA PRO A 525 -27.67 -5.95 15.47
C PRO A 525 -28.19 -5.92 16.90
N HIS A 526 -29.50 -6.04 17.08
CA HIS A 526 -30.15 -6.09 18.39
C HIS A 526 -31.34 -7.04 18.38
N VAL A 527 -31.74 -7.48 19.58
CA VAL A 527 -32.85 -8.42 19.76
C VAL A 527 -34.13 -7.64 20.04
N LEU A 528 -35.19 -7.93 19.29
CA LEU A 528 -36.50 -7.30 19.50
C LEU A 528 -37.10 -7.70 20.85
N GLY A 529 -37.42 -6.70 21.68
CA GLY A 529 -38.04 -6.91 23.00
C GLY A 529 -39.57 -7.08 22.98
N VAL A 530 -40.20 -6.81 21.84
CA VAL A 530 -41.64 -6.97 21.57
C VAL A 530 -41.85 -7.33 20.09
N ASP A 531 -42.98 -7.93 19.76
CA ASP A 531 -43.37 -8.19 18.37
C ASP A 531 -43.44 -6.86 17.63
N THR A 532 -42.67 -6.74 16.56
CA THR A 532 -42.48 -5.48 15.83
C THR A 532 -42.86 -5.69 14.38
N THR A 533 -43.66 -4.79 13.82
CA THR A 533 -43.98 -4.78 12.39
C THR A 533 -43.14 -3.72 11.71
N ASP A 534 -42.41 -4.10 10.66
CA ASP A 534 -41.62 -3.16 9.87
C ASP A 534 -42.51 -2.32 8.92
N SER A 535 -41.90 -1.35 8.24
CA SER A 535 -42.63 -0.49 7.30
C SER A 535 -43.10 -1.19 6.02
N TRP A 536 -42.66 -2.43 5.79
CA TRP A 536 -43.10 -3.29 4.70
C TRP A 536 -44.18 -4.29 5.12
N GLY A 537 -44.64 -4.22 6.38
CA GLY A 537 -45.69 -5.09 6.91
C GLY A 537 -45.20 -6.45 7.41
N SER A 538 -43.88 -6.65 7.49
CA SER A 538 -43.28 -7.87 8.02
C SER A 538 -43.38 -7.87 9.54
N ILE A 539 -44.06 -8.86 10.11
CA ILE A 539 -44.20 -9.03 11.56
C ILE A 539 -43.06 -9.90 12.05
N LEU A 540 -42.19 -9.32 12.87
CA LEU A 540 -41.05 -10.00 13.48
C LEU A 540 -41.33 -10.27 14.96
N PRO A 541 -41.23 -11.53 15.42
CA PRO A 541 -41.56 -11.88 16.79
C PRO A 541 -40.51 -11.41 17.78
N THR A 542 -40.93 -11.23 19.02
CA THR A 542 -40.06 -10.97 20.17
C THR A 542 -38.97 -12.03 20.27
N GLY A 543 -37.71 -11.60 20.49
CA GLY A 543 -36.55 -12.50 20.55
C GLY A 543 -35.78 -12.66 19.24
N THR A 544 -36.25 -12.06 18.15
CA THR A 544 -35.55 -12.08 16.85
C THR A 544 -34.36 -11.13 16.84
N SER A 545 -33.18 -11.61 16.40
CA SER A 545 -32.02 -10.76 16.13
C SER A 545 -32.19 -10.04 14.80
N VAL A 546 -32.15 -8.71 14.82
CA VAL A 546 -32.41 -7.89 13.64
C VAL A 546 -31.41 -6.75 13.50
N ILE A 547 -31.16 -6.36 12.27
CA ILE A 547 -30.47 -5.13 11.90
C ILE A 547 -31.52 -4.13 11.42
N SER A 548 -31.56 -2.94 12.03
CA SER A 548 -32.45 -1.88 11.57
C SER A 548 -31.79 -1.09 10.44
N GLY A 549 -32.58 -0.81 9.42
CA GLY A 549 -32.12 -0.08 8.25
C GLY A 549 -33.17 0.85 7.67
N LEU A 550 -32.72 1.86 6.93
CA LEU A 550 -33.58 2.77 6.20
C LEU A 550 -33.52 2.40 4.71
N SER A 551 -34.66 2.02 4.12
CA SER A 551 -34.78 1.77 2.68
C SER A 551 -34.72 3.08 1.87
N SER A 552 -34.54 2.97 0.55
CA SER A 552 -34.59 4.08 -0.42
C SER A 552 -35.82 4.98 -0.25
N ASP A 553 -36.93 4.40 0.19
CA ASP A 553 -38.21 5.09 0.34
C ASP A 553 -38.39 5.72 1.75
N LYS A 554 -37.31 5.77 2.54
CA LYS A 554 -37.28 6.23 3.94
C LYS A 554 -38.12 5.39 4.91
N CYS A 555 -38.47 4.18 4.51
CA CYS A 555 -39.13 3.19 5.34
C CYS A 555 -38.13 2.52 6.30
N LEU A 556 -38.52 2.37 7.57
CA LEU A 556 -37.75 1.60 8.55
C LEU A 556 -37.99 0.11 8.31
N VAL A 557 -36.92 -0.62 8.04
CA VAL A 557 -36.93 -2.05 7.73
C VAL A 557 -36.03 -2.81 8.71
N TYR A 558 -36.41 -4.03 9.03
CA TYR A 558 -35.65 -4.91 9.92
C TYR A 558 -35.18 -6.13 9.14
N ILE A 559 -33.87 -6.36 9.12
CA ILE A 559 -33.25 -7.49 8.43
C ILE A 559 -32.94 -8.53 9.50
N GLN A 560 -33.58 -9.68 9.41
CA GLN A 560 -33.34 -10.78 10.34
C GLN A 560 -31.94 -11.37 10.11
N ASP A 561 -31.17 -11.50 11.19
CA ASP A 561 -29.87 -12.17 11.20
C ASP A 561 -30.10 -13.67 11.44
N ASP A 562 -30.37 -14.43 10.36
CA ASP A 562 -30.80 -15.83 10.45
C ASP A 562 -29.75 -16.83 9.93
N GLU A 563 -29.57 -17.95 10.65
CA GLU A 563 -28.58 -19.01 10.38
C GLU A 563 -28.87 -19.85 9.11
N SER A 564 -29.97 -19.59 8.39
CA SER A 564 -30.60 -20.54 7.48
C SER A 564 -30.45 -20.29 5.96
N LEU A 565 -29.73 -19.26 5.50
CA LEU A 565 -29.50 -19.01 4.06
C LEU A 565 -28.41 -19.92 3.45
N SER A 566 -28.65 -21.23 3.47
CA SER A 566 -27.90 -22.23 2.72
C SER A 566 -28.68 -22.75 1.53
N THR A 567 -28.24 -22.37 0.34
CA THR A 567 -27.96 -23.29 -0.78
C THR A 567 -27.46 -22.47 -1.98
N GLY A 568 -26.13 -22.39 -2.14
CA GLY A 568 -25.53 -22.09 -3.45
C GLY A 568 -24.95 -20.69 -3.71
N MET A 569 -24.26 -20.06 -2.75
CA MET A 569 -23.40 -18.90 -3.06
C MET A 569 -21.93 -19.20 -2.71
N LYS A 570 -21.04 -19.10 -3.72
CA LYS A 570 -19.57 -19.13 -3.54
C LYS A 570 -19.03 -17.69 -3.57
N TRP A 571 -18.16 -17.35 -2.62
CA TRP A 571 -17.55 -16.02 -2.51
C TRP A 571 -16.11 -16.00 -3.06
N GLU A 572 -15.73 -14.95 -3.81
CA GLU A 572 -14.34 -14.67 -4.22
C GLU A 572 -14.00 -13.19 -3.93
N TRP A 573 -12.85 -12.92 -3.31
CA TRP A 573 -12.47 -11.60 -2.79
C TRP A 573 -11.84 -10.68 -3.86
N ARG A 574 -12.46 -9.52 -4.17
CA ARG A 574 -11.86 -8.44 -5.00
C ARG A 574 -12.29 -6.99 -4.65
N GLY A 575 -11.79 -6.45 -3.54
CA GLY A 575 -11.55 -5.00 -3.30
C GLY A 575 -12.73 -4.02 -3.04
N ASP A 576 -12.54 -3.19 -2.01
CA ASP A 576 -13.06 -1.86 -1.59
C ASP A 576 -14.55 -1.44 -1.68
N PHE A 577 -15.48 -2.17 -2.28
CA PHE A 577 -16.93 -1.93 -2.08
C PHE A 577 -17.69 -3.26 -2.15
N GLY A 578 -18.65 -3.47 -1.24
CA GLY A 578 -19.41 -4.73 -1.08
C GLY A 578 -20.07 -5.21 -2.37
N ARG A 579 -20.14 -6.54 -2.57
CA ARG A 579 -20.86 -7.19 -3.69
C ARG A 579 -21.38 -8.58 -3.31
N ILE A 580 -22.52 -8.95 -3.89
CA ILE A 580 -23.14 -10.29 -3.92
C ILE A 580 -22.88 -10.97 -5.30
N LEU A 581 -22.87 -12.32 -5.35
CA LEU A 581 -22.86 -13.16 -6.57
C LEU A 581 -24.07 -14.12 -6.59
N LYS A 582 -24.73 -14.31 -7.75
CA LYS A 582 -25.75 -15.36 -8.03
C LYS A 582 -25.18 -16.42 -8.98
N ASN A 583 -25.74 -17.64 -8.95
CA ASN A 583 -25.17 -18.86 -9.53
C ASN A 583 -24.93 -18.90 -11.06
N ASP A 584 -25.46 -17.98 -11.88
CA ASP A 584 -25.37 -18.10 -13.36
C ASP A 584 -25.06 -16.80 -14.14
N GLY A 585 -24.31 -15.84 -13.55
CA GLY A 585 -23.83 -14.70 -14.34
C GLY A 585 -23.38 -13.48 -13.53
N ILE A 586 -22.50 -12.68 -14.13
CA ILE A 586 -21.89 -11.46 -13.55
C ILE A 586 -22.74 -10.23 -13.95
N LEU A 587 -23.23 -9.45 -12.98
CA LEU A 587 -23.83 -8.12 -13.20
C LEU A 587 -22.96 -6.99 -12.64
N ASN A 588 -22.86 -5.90 -13.41
CA ASN A 588 -22.06 -4.70 -13.11
C ASN A 588 -22.95 -3.66 -12.40
N LEU A 589 -22.79 -3.48 -11.09
CA LEU A 589 -23.33 -2.32 -10.38
C LEU A 589 -22.55 -1.06 -10.80
N LYS A 590 -23.05 -0.34 -11.80
CA LYS A 590 -22.58 1.00 -12.15
C LYS A 590 -23.67 1.94 -12.71
N GLU A 591 -24.93 1.51 -12.83
CA GLU A 591 -25.92 2.28 -13.60
C GLU A 591 -27.13 2.85 -12.82
N GLU A 592 -27.31 2.59 -11.52
CA GLU A 592 -28.48 3.16 -10.78
C GLU A 592 -28.15 3.67 -9.38
N LEU A 593 -27.47 4.80 -9.27
CA LEU A 593 -27.50 5.61 -8.04
C LEU A 593 -27.91 7.04 -8.40
N PRO A 594 -29.14 7.47 -8.08
CA PRO A 594 -29.54 8.87 -8.16
C PRO A 594 -28.72 9.71 -7.18
N CYS A 595 -28.30 10.91 -7.60
CA CYS A 595 -27.52 11.89 -6.83
C CYS A 595 -28.19 12.41 -5.55
N GLU A 596 -29.40 11.97 -5.20
CA GLU A 596 -30.21 12.52 -4.10
C GLU A 596 -29.89 11.92 -2.70
N TRP A 597 -28.93 11.01 -2.60
CA TRP A 597 -28.51 10.41 -1.31
C TRP A 597 -27.48 11.25 -0.52
N MET A 598 -27.13 12.43 -1.04
CA MET A 598 -26.42 13.46 -0.28
C MET A 598 -27.41 14.56 0.11
N LEU A 599 -27.72 14.70 1.42
CA LEU A 599 -28.05 15.92 2.20
C LEU A 599 -29.00 15.57 3.38
N PRO A 600 -29.13 16.41 4.43
CA PRO A 600 -28.14 17.07 5.27
C PRO A 600 -28.25 16.63 6.75
N SER A 601 -27.20 16.88 7.54
CA SER A 601 -27.21 16.77 9.00
C SER A 601 -28.23 17.75 9.62
N LYS A 602 -29.44 17.26 9.93
CA LYS A 602 -30.36 17.76 11.00
C LYS A 602 -31.68 17.00 10.91
N VAL A 603 -31.98 16.19 11.91
CA VAL A 603 -33.36 15.80 12.24
C VAL A 603 -33.63 16.35 13.65
N ASP A 604 -34.66 17.18 13.74
CA ASP A 604 -35.23 17.80 14.94
C ASP A 604 -35.69 16.70 15.92
N PRO A 605 -35.31 16.72 17.21
CA PRO A 605 -35.80 15.75 18.17
C PRO A 605 -37.19 16.17 18.65
N ARG A 606 -38.22 15.61 18.04
CA ARG A 606 -39.58 15.57 18.58
C ARG A 606 -40.23 14.23 18.35
#